data_AF-A0A5C3QS40-F1
#
_entry.id   AF-A0A5C3QS40-F1
#
_cell.length_a   1.000
_cell.length_b   1.000
_cell.length_c   1.000
_cell.angle_alpha   90.00
_cell.angle_beta   90.00
_cell.angle_gamma   90.00
#
_symmetry.space_group_name_H-M   'P 1'
#
loop_
_entity.id
_entity.type
_entity.pdbx_description
1 polymer ?
#
loop_
_entity_poly.entity_id
_entity_poly.type
_entity_poly.pdbx_seq_one_letter_code
_entity_poly.pdbx_strand_id
1 'polypeptide(L)'
;TFIQKMYPYHPLDVKVYVAVYGWLVFIIDDKTGSIVKDVEEFQQRFFSNVSQQNALLELFAVTLKQTHDHYDPITARFIVLSSLAFVNICLLETRREYQAMSAKRGGEKLAYRFRDKEGICEVYAYFCFPKAKCPDISVFLQAIPDMCILINYINDLFSFYKEELAEDMKNYIHKRAGYDRKDVADRIQT
;
A
#
# COMPACT_ATOMS: atom_id res chain seq x y z
N THR A 1 -11.29 -17.31 -4.26
CA THR A 1 -10.36 -16.53 -3.41
C THR A 1 -10.83 -15.07 -3.32
N PHE A 2 -10.30 -14.24 -2.40
CA PHE A 2 -10.65 -12.81 -2.24
C PHE A 2 -10.63 -12.06 -3.59
N ILE A 3 -9.57 -12.24 -4.38
CA ILE A 3 -9.40 -11.65 -5.72
C ILE A 3 -10.52 -12.05 -6.68
N GLN A 4 -11.01 -13.29 -6.63
CA GLN A 4 -12.10 -13.75 -7.49
C GLN A 4 -13.43 -13.06 -7.17
N LYS A 5 -13.64 -12.67 -5.90
CA LYS A 5 -14.85 -11.95 -5.46
C LYS A 5 -14.75 -10.45 -5.73
N MET A 6 -13.58 -9.85 -5.53
CA MET A 6 -13.37 -8.40 -5.71
C MET A 6 -13.19 -8.01 -7.17
N TYR A 7 -12.62 -8.89 -7.99
CA TYR A 7 -12.34 -8.64 -9.42
C TYR A 7 -12.99 -9.70 -10.32
N PRO A 8 -14.32 -9.89 -10.28
CA PRO A 8 -14.97 -11.01 -10.96
C PRO A 8 -14.80 -10.97 -12.48
N TYR A 9 -14.73 -9.78 -13.07
CA TYR A 9 -14.68 -9.57 -14.53
C TYR A 9 -13.27 -9.49 -15.11
N HIS A 10 -12.23 -9.63 -14.29
CA HIS A 10 -10.86 -9.58 -14.76
C HIS A 10 -10.47 -10.85 -15.53
N PRO A 11 -9.63 -10.71 -16.58
CA PRO A 11 -8.92 -11.82 -17.18
C PRO A 11 -8.14 -12.63 -16.12
N LEU A 12 -7.93 -13.92 -16.38
CA LEU A 12 -7.30 -14.83 -15.41
C LEU A 12 -5.86 -14.42 -15.10
N ASP A 13 -5.08 -14.04 -16.10
CA ASP A 13 -3.72 -13.53 -15.96
C ASP A 13 -3.67 -12.30 -15.05
N VAL A 14 -4.57 -11.33 -15.24
CA VAL A 14 -4.66 -10.14 -14.38
C VAL A 14 -5.02 -10.54 -12.94
N LYS A 15 -5.92 -11.50 -12.74
CA LYS A 15 -6.26 -12.01 -11.40
C LYS A 15 -5.05 -12.64 -10.71
N VAL A 16 -4.27 -13.44 -11.44
CA VAL A 16 -3.04 -14.05 -10.91
C VAL A 16 -2.04 -12.97 -10.54
N TYR A 17 -1.81 -12.00 -11.43
CA TYR A 17 -0.94 -10.85 -11.17
C TYR A 17 -1.35 -10.09 -9.90
N VAL A 18 -2.62 -9.69 -9.78
CA VAL A 18 -3.14 -8.94 -8.62
C VAL A 18 -3.01 -9.77 -7.34
N ALA A 19 -3.26 -11.09 -7.41
CA ALA A 19 -3.09 -11.98 -6.28
C ALA A 19 -1.63 -12.05 -5.83
N VAL A 20 -0.70 -12.29 -6.75
CA VAL A 20 0.74 -12.36 -6.46
C VAL A 20 1.22 -11.04 -5.87
N TYR A 21 0.89 -9.91 -6.51
CA TYR A 21 1.22 -8.58 -6.01
C TYR A 21 0.72 -8.37 -4.57
N GLY A 22 -0.56 -8.65 -4.31
CA GLY A 22 -1.15 -8.44 -2.99
C GLY A 22 -0.48 -9.30 -1.91
N TRP A 23 -0.19 -10.56 -2.22
CA TRP A 23 0.54 -11.44 -1.30
C TRP A 23 1.95 -10.92 -1.01
N LEU A 24 2.68 -10.46 -2.02
CA LEU A 24 4.03 -9.91 -1.83
C LEU A 24 4.02 -8.67 -0.96
N VAL A 25 3.06 -7.76 -1.16
CA VAL A 25 2.86 -6.59 -0.32
C VAL A 25 2.69 -6.97 1.15
N PHE A 26 1.77 -7.89 1.45
CA PHE A 26 1.54 -8.32 2.84
C PHE A 26 2.78 -8.93 3.47
N ILE A 27 3.51 -9.78 2.73
CA ILE A 27 4.72 -10.40 3.27
C ILE A 27 5.83 -9.35 3.48
N ILE A 28 5.98 -8.38 2.57
CA ILE A 28 6.96 -7.30 2.72
C ILE A 28 6.64 -6.46 3.95
N ASP A 29 5.38 -6.08 4.16
CA ASP A 29 4.93 -5.32 5.32
C ASP A 29 5.34 -6.03 6.63
N ASP A 30 4.97 -7.31 6.75
CA ASP A 30 5.27 -8.13 7.93
C ASP A 30 6.77 -8.39 8.14
N LYS A 31 7.55 -8.51 7.05
CA LYS A 31 8.96 -8.95 7.11
C LYS A 31 9.97 -7.82 7.07
N THR A 32 9.59 -6.58 6.75
CA THR A 32 10.55 -5.48 6.53
C THR A 32 11.53 -5.32 7.70
N GLY A 33 11.07 -5.43 8.95
CA GLY A 33 11.94 -5.38 10.13
C GLY A 33 13.02 -6.47 10.22
N SER A 34 12.84 -7.61 9.53
CA SER A 34 13.80 -8.72 9.48
C SER A 34 14.76 -8.67 8.29
N ILE A 35 14.43 -7.90 7.26
CA ILE A 35 15.19 -7.79 6.00
C ILE A 35 15.57 -6.34 5.67
N VAL A 36 15.72 -5.50 6.69
CA VAL A 36 15.93 -4.04 6.56
C VAL A 36 17.01 -3.68 5.52
N LYS A 37 18.19 -4.33 5.59
CA LYS A 37 19.30 -4.06 4.66
C LYS A 37 18.93 -4.32 3.20
N ASP A 38 18.22 -5.42 2.94
CA ASP A 38 17.79 -5.77 1.58
C ASP A 38 16.74 -4.75 1.07
N VAL A 39 15.87 -4.27 1.96
CA VAL A 39 14.84 -3.27 1.66
C VAL A 39 15.44 -1.88 1.43
N GLU A 40 16.49 -1.51 2.18
CA GLU A 40 17.23 -0.24 2.00
C GLU A 40 17.80 -0.12 0.59
N GLU A 41 18.34 -1.21 0.03
CA GLU A 41 18.92 -1.22 -1.31
C GLU A 41 17.89 -1.42 -2.43
N PHE A 42 16.65 -1.80 -2.09
CA PHE A 42 15.66 -2.28 -3.06
C PHE A 42 15.46 -1.32 -4.24
N GLN A 43 15.14 -0.05 -3.95
CA GLN A 43 14.83 0.94 -4.98
C GLN A 43 16.05 1.24 -5.85
N GLN A 44 17.23 1.40 -5.25
CA GLN A 44 18.47 1.67 -5.99
C GLN A 44 18.74 0.54 -6.99
N ARG A 45 18.68 -0.71 -6.53
CA ARG A 45 18.89 -1.89 -7.38
C ARG A 45 17.81 -2.03 -8.45
N PHE A 46 16.55 -1.75 -8.09
CA PHE A 46 15.43 -1.76 -9.02
C PHE A 46 15.66 -0.80 -10.20
N PHE A 47 16.06 0.45 -9.92
CA PHE A 47 16.34 1.44 -10.97
C PHE A 47 17.63 1.17 -11.74
N SER A 48 18.66 0.62 -11.09
CA SER A 48 19.89 0.19 -11.77
C SER A 48 19.75 -1.11 -12.55
N ASN A 49 18.55 -1.73 -12.54
CA ASN A 49 18.28 -3.03 -13.14
C ASN A 49 19.25 -4.14 -12.65
N VAL A 50 19.66 -4.04 -11.39
CA VAL A 50 20.47 -5.04 -10.69
C VAL A 50 19.53 -5.96 -9.93
N SER A 51 19.79 -7.26 -9.94
CA SER A 51 19.00 -8.23 -9.18
C SER A 51 19.03 -7.91 -7.69
N GLN A 52 17.92 -8.13 -7.01
CA GLN A 52 17.76 -8.03 -5.56
C GLN A 52 18.45 -9.20 -4.87
N GLN A 53 19.04 -8.97 -3.70
CA GLN A 53 19.64 -10.05 -2.91
C GLN A 53 18.59 -10.99 -2.30
N ASN A 54 17.43 -10.45 -1.96
CA ASN A 54 16.35 -11.18 -1.34
C ASN A 54 15.39 -11.73 -2.40
N ALA A 55 15.08 -13.03 -2.34
CA ALA A 55 14.19 -13.67 -3.31
C ALA A 55 12.76 -13.09 -3.30
N LEU A 56 12.25 -12.65 -2.15
CA LEU A 56 10.95 -11.98 -2.03
C LEU A 56 10.96 -10.65 -2.79
N LEU A 57 12.01 -9.86 -2.58
CA LEU A 57 12.17 -8.56 -3.23
C LEU A 57 12.46 -8.70 -4.73
N GLU A 58 13.18 -9.73 -5.15
CA GLU A 58 13.38 -10.05 -6.56
C GLU A 58 12.04 -10.36 -7.22
N LEU A 59 11.23 -11.23 -6.61
CA LEU A 59 9.90 -11.55 -7.12
C LEU A 59 8.98 -10.32 -7.15
N PHE A 60 9.09 -9.44 -6.16
CA PHE A 60 8.37 -8.15 -6.18
C PHE A 60 8.85 -7.24 -7.30
N ALA A 61 10.16 -7.10 -7.53
CA ALA A 61 10.72 -6.33 -8.64
C ALA A 61 10.25 -6.85 -10.01
N VAL A 62 10.23 -8.17 -10.20
CA VAL A 62 9.70 -8.82 -11.41
C VAL A 62 8.20 -8.51 -11.57
N THR A 63 7.43 -8.64 -10.50
CA THR A 63 5.99 -8.34 -10.50
C THR A 63 5.75 -6.86 -10.86
N LEU A 64 6.52 -5.92 -10.31
CA LEU A 64 6.40 -4.51 -10.66
C LEU A 64 6.67 -4.25 -12.15
N LYS A 65 7.64 -4.94 -12.75
CA LYS A 65 7.93 -4.83 -14.19
C LYS A 65 6.76 -5.35 -15.04
N GLN A 66 6.11 -6.44 -14.63
CA GLN A 66 4.96 -7.04 -15.32
C GLN A 66 3.69 -6.17 -15.28
N THR A 67 3.64 -5.12 -14.46
CA THR A 67 2.49 -4.21 -14.39
C THR A 67 2.12 -3.64 -15.76
N HIS A 68 3.11 -3.35 -16.61
CA HIS A 68 2.92 -2.82 -17.96
C HIS A 68 2.22 -3.81 -18.91
N ASP A 69 2.26 -5.11 -18.60
CA ASP A 69 1.59 -6.14 -19.38
C ASP A 69 0.07 -6.10 -19.19
N HIS A 70 -0.40 -5.59 -18.04
CA HIS A 70 -1.81 -5.62 -17.65
C HIS A 70 -2.52 -4.26 -17.62
N TYR A 71 -1.78 -3.16 -17.47
CA TYR A 71 -2.35 -1.81 -17.30
C TYR A 71 -1.83 -0.81 -18.35
N ASP A 72 -2.59 0.26 -18.57
CA ASP A 72 -2.17 1.40 -19.38
C ASP A 72 -0.80 1.93 -18.91
N PRO A 73 0.09 2.42 -19.79
CA PRO A 73 1.42 2.87 -19.38
C PRO A 73 1.44 3.94 -18.27
N ILE A 74 0.46 4.84 -18.21
CA ILE A 74 0.34 5.85 -17.15
C ILE A 74 -0.15 5.17 -15.86
N THR A 75 -1.20 4.37 -15.93
CA THR A 75 -1.71 3.60 -14.78
C THR A 75 -0.65 2.67 -14.19
N ALA A 76 0.11 1.97 -15.03
CA ALA A 76 1.19 1.09 -14.62
C ALA A 76 2.30 1.86 -13.88
N ARG A 77 2.66 3.06 -14.36
CA ARG A 77 3.63 3.93 -13.68
C ARG A 77 3.12 4.40 -12.32
N PHE A 78 1.84 4.75 -12.20
CA PHE A 78 1.25 5.09 -10.91
C PHE A 78 1.28 3.90 -9.94
N ILE A 79 0.97 2.69 -10.42
CA ILE A 79 1.06 1.48 -9.60
C ILE A 79 2.49 1.26 -9.11
N VAL A 80 3.48 1.32 -10.00
CA VAL A 80 4.90 1.17 -9.63
C VAL A 80 5.32 2.25 -8.65
N LEU A 81 5.01 3.53 -8.91
CA LEU A 81 5.36 4.63 -8.03
C LEU A 81 4.76 4.46 -6.62
N SER A 82 3.49 4.08 -6.53
CA SER A 82 2.81 3.81 -5.27
C SER A 82 3.43 2.63 -4.53
N SER A 83 3.83 1.59 -5.25
CA SER A 83 4.52 0.42 -4.69
C SER A 83 5.90 0.77 -4.12
N LEU A 84 6.65 1.61 -4.83
CA LEU A 84 7.95 2.08 -4.36
C LEU A 84 7.79 2.98 -3.12
N ALA A 85 6.77 3.84 -3.10
CA ALA A 85 6.44 4.67 -1.95
C ALA A 85 6.08 3.80 -0.73
N PHE A 86 5.28 2.75 -0.91
CA PHE A 86 4.97 1.76 0.12
C PHE A 86 6.23 1.16 0.75
N VAL A 87 7.14 0.61 -0.06
CA VAL A 87 8.41 0.02 0.44
C VAL A 87 9.21 1.04 1.26
N ASN A 88 9.24 2.29 0.81
CA ASN A 88 9.92 3.36 1.53
C ASN A 88 9.27 3.67 2.89
N ILE A 89 7.94 3.55 3.00
CA ILE A 89 7.27 3.72 4.29
C ILE A 89 7.53 2.51 5.21
N CYS A 90 7.42 1.27 4.73
CA CYS A 90 7.74 0.09 5.55
C CYS A 90 9.16 0.20 6.14
N LEU A 91 10.12 0.67 5.34
CA LEU A 91 11.48 0.93 5.81
C LEU A 91 11.52 2.06 6.86
N LEU A 92 10.81 3.16 6.63
CA LEU A 92 10.73 4.28 7.57
C LEU A 92 10.17 3.86 8.93
N GLU A 93 9.19 2.95 8.97
CA GLU A 93 8.64 2.42 10.22
C GLU A 93 9.64 1.61 11.05
N THR A 94 10.73 1.12 10.43
CA THR A 94 11.85 0.46 11.13
C THR A 94 12.88 1.44 11.70
N ARG A 95 12.86 2.71 11.27
CA ARG A 95 13.83 3.72 11.70
C ARG A 95 13.58 4.13 13.15
N ARG A 96 14.66 4.15 13.94
CA ARG A 96 14.60 4.60 15.34
C ARG A 96 14.10 6.03 15.47
N GLU A 97 14.46 6.90 14.52
CA GLU A 97 14.04 8.29 14.48
C GLU A 97 12.52 8.42 14.33
N TYR A 98 11.91 7.55 13.53
CA TYR A 98 10.47 7.50 13.37
C TYR A 98 9.78 6.93 14.61
N GLN A 99 10.32 5.83 15.17
CA GLN A 99 9.76 5.19 16.37
C GLN A 99 9.84 6.05 17.62
N ALA A 100 10.88 6.89 17.75
CA ALA A 100 11.05 7.82 18.85
C ALA A 100 10.36 9.18 18.63
N MET A 101 9.72 9.39 17.48
CA MET A 101 9.09 10.65 17.13
C MET A 101 7.84 10.88 17.98
N SER A 102 7.80 12.00 18.70
CA SER A 102 6.58 12.46 19.38
C SER A 102 5.70 13.26 18.43
N ALA A 103 4.37 13.10 18.58
CA ALA A 103 3.39 13.90 17.86
C ALA A 103 3.56 15.39 18.22
N LYS A 104 3.85 16.22 17.23
CA LYS A 104 3.97 17.68 17.37
C LYS A 104 2.74 18.39 16.83
N ARG A 105 2.41 19.53 17.43
CA ARG A 105 1.35 20.43 16.95
C ARG A 105 1.67 20.88 15.51
N GLY A 106 0.75 20.69 14.57
CA GLY A 106 0.97 20.90 13.13
C GLY A 106 1.41 19.66 12.35
N GLY A 107 1.62 18.52 13.01
CA GLY A 107 2.00 17.24 12.39
C GLY A 107 0.83 16.36 11.97
N GLU A 108 -0.42 16.82 12.13
CA GLU A 108 -1.63 16.00 12.00
C GLU A 108 -1.78 15.42 10.57
N LYS A 109 -1.27 16.14 9.56
CA LYS A 109 -1.28 15.69 8.16
C LYS A 109 -0.31 14.53 7.88
N LEU A 110 0.64 14.27 8.79
CA LEU A 110 1.58 13.16 8.64
C LEU A 110 0.84 11.84 8.69
N ALA A 111 -0.09 11.66 9.65
CA ALA A 111 -0.90 10.45 9.74
C ALA A 111 -1.73 10.19 8.46
N TYR A 112 -2.32 11.25 7.89
CA TYR A 112 -3.05 11.14 6.62
C TYR A 112 -2.13 10.76 5.45
N ARG A 113 -0.96 11.41 5.34
CA ARG A 113 0.01 11.14 4.27
C ARG A 113 0.59 9.72 4.36
N PHE A 114 0.83 9.22 5.57
CA PHE A 114 1.24 7.85 5.79
C PHE A 114 0.13 6.90 5.37
N ARG A 115 -1.12 7.11 5.79
CA ARG A 115 -2.24 6.26 5.37
C ARG A 115 -2.42 6.18 3.85
N ASP A 116 -2.31 7.31 3.16
CA ASP A 116 -2.41 7.38 1.69
C ASP A 116 -1.34 6.53 1.00
N LYS A 117 -0.12 6.49 1.55
CA LYS A 117 1.04 5.80 0.94
C LYS A 117 1.33 4.40 1.49
N GLU A 118 0.97 4.11 2.74
CA GLU A 118 1.01 2.79 3.38
C GLU A 118 -0.12 1.89 2.91
N GLY A 119 -1.35 2.42 2.81
CA GLY A 119 -2.53 1.63 2.48
C GLY A 119 -2.56 1.11 1.04
N ILE A 120 -1.61 1.56 0.21
CA ILE A 120 -1.51 1.25 -1.22
C ILE A 120 -2.86 1.40 -1.96
N CYS A 121 -3.67 2.33 -1.47
CA CYS A 121 -5.06 2.51 -1.90
C CYS A 121 -5.15 2.84 -3.40
N GLU A 122 -4.20 3.65 -3.90
CA GLU A 122 -4.07 3.95 -5.32
C GLU A 122 -3.90 2.69 -6.15
N VAL A 123 -3.07 1.73 -5.73
CA VAL A 123 -2.86 0.48 -6.49
C VAL A 123 -4.13 -0.34 -6.52
N TYR A 124 -4.81 -0.51 -5.39
CA TYR A 124 -6.08 -1.25 -5.35
C TYR A 124 -7.19 -0.57 -6.16
N ALA A 125 -7.21 0.77 -6.21
CA ALA A 125 -8.12 1.51 -7.09
C ALA A 125 -7.79 1.25 -8.56
N TYR A 126 -6.52 1.38 -8.97
CA TYR A 126 -6.09 1.11 -10.34
C TYR A 126 -6.28 -0.35 -10.77
N PHE A 127 -6.17 -1.29 -9.83
CA PHE A 127 -6.45 -2.69 -10.10
C PHE A 127 -7.87 -2.93 -10.59
N CYS A 128 -8.82 -2.03 -10.33
CA CYS A 128 -10.17 -2.16 -10.87
C CYS A 128 -10.25 -1.96 -12.40
N PHE A 129 -9.22 -1.36 -13.02
CA PHE A 129 -9.26 -0.89 -14.42
C PHE A 129 -8.12 -1.48 -15.28
N PRO A 130 -8.10 -2.81 -15.53
CA PRO A 130 -7.11 -3.39 -16.42
C PRO A 130 -7.32 -2.94 -17.87
N LYS A 131 -6.23 -2.74 -18.63
CA LYS A 131 -6.30 -2.17 -19.99
C LYS A 131 -7.13 -3.02 -20.97
N ALA A 132 -7.23 -4.32 -20.72
CA ALA A 132 -8.05 -5.25 -21.51
C ALA A 132 -9.56 -5.00 -21.39
N LYS A 133 -10.01 -4.28 -20.36
CA LYS A 133 -11.42 -3.95 -20.11
C LYS A 133 -11.67 -2.44 -20.12
N CYS A 134 -10.72 -1.66 -19.61
CA CYS A 134 -10.82 -0.21 -19.51
C CYS A 134 -9.54 0.44 -20.05
N PRO A 135 -9.35 0.47 -21.39
CA PRO A 135 -8.14 1.06 -21.98
C PRO A 135 -8.12 2.59 -21.90
N ASP A 136 -9.28 3.24 -21.81
CA ASP A 136 -9.39 4.69 -21.72
C ASP A 136 -9.32 5.15 -20.26
N ILE A 137 -8.19 5.80 -19.92
CA ILE A 137 -7.96 6.32 -18.56
C ILE A 137 -8.89 7.47 -18.19
N SER A 138 -9.42 8.22 -19.17
CA SER A 138 -10.27 9.39 -18.89
C SER A 138 -11.60 9.02 -18.22
N VAL A 139 -12.04 7.77 -18.40
CA VAL A 139 -13.31 7.25 -17.86
C VAL A 139 -13.26 7.03 -16.35
N PHE A 140 -12.08 6.73 -15.79
CA PHE A 140 -11.96 6.34 -14.38
C PHE A 140 -11.02 7.21 -13.56
N LEU A 141 -10.13 8.00 -14.18
CA LEU A 141 -9.07 8.70 -13.44
C LEU A 141 -9.62 9.64 -12.35
N GLN A 142 -10.76 10.30 -12.61
CA GLN A 142 -11.40 11.18 -11.64
C GLN A 142 -11.97 10.42 -10.42
N ALA A 143 -12.30 9.13 -10.57
CA ALA A 143 -12.82 8.30 -9.50
C ALA A 143 -11.73 7.75 -8.58
N ILE A 144 -10.46 7.72 -9.02
CA ILE A 144 -9.35 7.12 -8.25
C ILE A 144 -9.20 7.73 -6.86
N PRO A 145 -9.19 9.07 -6.67
CA PRO A 145 -9.07 9.65 -5.33
C PRO A 145 -10.21 9.25 -4.38
N ASP A 146 -11.45 9.25 -4.88
CA ASP A 146 -12.62 8.87 -4.07
C ASP A 146 -12.60 7.37 -3.71
N MET A 147 -12.17 6.52 -4.65
CA MET A 147 -11.95 5.10 -4.39
C MET A 147 -10.87 4.88 -3.33
N CYS A 148 -9.79 5.66 -3.34
CA CYS A 148 -8.71 5.57 -2.36
C CYS A 148 -9.22 5.84 -0.94
N ILE A 149 -10.04 6.88 -0.78
CA ILE A 149 -10.69 7.22 0.49
C ILE A 149 -11.53 6.05 0.98
N LEU A 150 -12.39 5.50 0.12
CA LEU A 150 -13.24 4.37 0.47
C LEU A 150 -12.43 3.12 0.84
N ILE A 151 -11.41 2.78 0.07
CA ILE A 151 -10.54 1.61 0.30
C ILE A 151 -9.85 1.73 1.66
N ASN A 152 -9.31 2.91 1.99
CA ASN A 152 -8.66 3.14 3.27
C ASN A 152 -9.65 3.01 4.43
N TYR A 153 -10.84 3.61 4.36
CA TYR A 153 -11.85 3.49 5.42
C TYR A 153 -12.31 2.05 5.62
N ILE A 154 -12.57 1.32 4.54
CA ILE A 154 -12.96 -0.09 4.59
C ILE A 154 -11.86 -0.93 5.24
N ASN A 155 -10.60 -0.69 4.86
CA ASN A 155 -9.47 -1.40 5.43
C ASN A 155 -9.35 -1.11 6.94
N ASP A 156 -9.39 0.15 7.38
CA ASP A 156 -9.30 0.53 8.79
C ASP A 156 -10.45 -0.07 9.61
N LEU A 157 -11.68 -0.03 9.08
CA LEU A 157 -12.86 -0.58 9.77
C LEU A 157 -12.75 -2.10 9.96
N PHE A 158 -12.35 -2.82 8.92
CA PHE A 158 -12.25 -4.29 8.98
C PHE A 158 -10.99 -4.77 9.68
N SER A 159 -9.92 -3.96 9.71
CA SER A 159 -8.68 -4.30 10.40
C SER A 159 -8.69 -3.93 11.88
N PHE A 160 -9.53 -2.98 12.30
CA PHE A 160 -9.60 -2.49 13.67
C PHE A 160 -9.63 -3.59 14.74
N TYR A 161 -10.55 -4.56 14.60
CA TYR A 161 -10.71 -5.61 15.61
C TYR A 161 -9.45 -6.47 15.80
N LYS A 162 -8.75 -6.82 14.70
CA LYS A 162 -7.52 -7.61 14.80
C LYS A 162 -6.35 -6.78 15.34
N GLU A 163 -6.31 -5.48 15.05
CA GLU A 163 -5.24 -4.58 15.47
C GLU A 163 -5.33 -4.24 16.96
N GLU A 164 -6.54 -3.99 17.46
CA GLU A 164 -6.80 -3.84 18.90
C GLU A 164 -6.40 -5.09 19.68
N LEU A 165 -6.76 -6.28 19.19
CA LEU A 165 -6.36 -7.55 19.81
C LEU A 165 -4.85 -7.79 19.79
N ALA A 166 -4.14 -7.22 18.83
CA ALA A 166 -2.69 -7.32 18.69
C ALA A 166 -1.93 -6.22 19.46
N GLU A 167 -2.64 -5.34 20.17
CA GLU A 167 -2.09 -4.13 20.82
C GLU A 167 -1.28 -3.26 19.85
N ASP A 168 -1.64 -3.27 18.55
CA ASP A 168 -0.92 -2.53 17.53
C ASP A 168 -1.34 -1.06 17.49
N MET A 169 -0.68 -0.27 18.34
CA MET A 169 -0.88 1.17 18.45
C MET A 169 -0.39 1.98 17.23
N LYS A 170 0.14 1.32 16.18
CA LYS A 170 0.63 1.99 14.95
C LYS A 170 -0.44 2.16 13.87
N ASN A 171 -1.66 1.66 14.08
CA ASN A 171 -2.72 1.83 13.10
C ASN A 171 -3.15 3.30 12.93
N TYR A 172 -3.86 3.58 11.85
CA TYR A 172 -4.29 4.94 11.50
C TYR A 172 -5.12 5.61 12.60
N ILE A 173 -6.01 4.84 13.25
CA ILE A 173 -6.94 5.35 14.26
C ILE A 173 -6.17 5.79 15.51
N HIS A 174 -5.21 5.00 16.00
CA HIS A 174 -4.33 5.37 17.11
C HIS A 174 -3.37 6.51 16.74
N LYS A 175 -2.75 6.47 15.55
CA LYS A 175 -1.90 7.57 15.05
C LYS A 175 -2.68 8.89 15.04
N ARG A 176 -3.92 8.89 14.53
CA ARG A 176 -4.79 10.08 14.47
C ARG A 176 -5.29 10.54 15.86
N ALA A 177 -5.71 9.60 16.71
CA ALA A 177 -6.11 9.87 18.10
C ALA A 177 -4.98 10.55 18.90
N GLY A 178 -3.73 10.11 18.70
CA GLY A 178 -2.55 10.72 19.32
C GLY A 178 -2.30 12.17 18.89
N TYR A 179 -2.51 12.50 17.62
CA TYR A 179 -2.41 13.88 17.12
C TYR A 179 -3.54 14.79 17.63
N ASP A 180 -4.75 14.25 17.73
CA ASP A 180 -5.94 15.00 18.15
C ASP A 180 -6.13 15.07 19.67
N ARG A 181 -5.36 14.28 20.44
CA ARG A 181 -5.52 14.09 21.91
C ARG A 181 -6.94 13.67 22.31
N LYS A 182 -7.55 12.77 21.53
CA LYS A 182 -8.89 12.22 21.77
C LYS A 182 -8.83 10.72 22.00
N ASP A 183 -9.86 10.17 22.64
CA ASP A 183 -10.01 8.72 22.82
C ASP A 183 -10.26 8.04 21.46
N VAL A 184 -9.80 6.80 21.33
CA VAL A 184 -9.94 5.96 20.13
C VAL A 184 -11.41 5.69 19.83
N ALA A 185 -12.24 5.51 20.88
CA ALA A 185 -13.66 5.21 20.75
C ALA A 185 -14.47 6.36 20.13
N ASP A 186 -14.09 7.61 20.40
CA ASP A 186 -14.77 8.79 19.85
C ASP A 186 -14.54 8.95 18.33
N ARG A 187 -13.49 8.30 17.78
CA ARG A 187 -13.09 8.45 16.37
C ARG A 187 -13.67 7.41 15.43
N ILE A 188 -14.16 6.28 15.92
CA ILE A 188 -14.82 5.28 15.07
C ILE A 188 -16.20 5.76 14.60
N GLN A 189 -16.80 6.73 15.32
CA GLN A 189 -18.15 7.24 15.07
C GLN A 189 -18.22 8.54 14.23
N THR A 190 -17.08 9.17 13.89
CA THR A 190 -17.02 10.42 13.09
C THR A 190 -15.93 10.43 12.03
#